data_AF-A0A7Y2PH90-F1
#
_entry.id   AF-A0A7Y2PH90-F1
#
_cell.length_a   1.000
_cell.length_b   1.000
_cell.length_c   1.000
_cell.angle_alpha   90.00
_cell.angle_beta   90.00
_cell.angle_gamma   90.00
#
_symmetry.space_group_name_H-M   'P 1'
#
loop_
_entity.id
_entity.type
_entity.pdbx_description
1 polymer ?
#
loop_
_entity_poly.entity_id
_entity_poly.type
_entity_poly.pdbx_seq_one_letter_code
_entity_poly.pdbx_strand_id
1 'polypeptide(L)'
;LNAAVDNLDELTAWLLDRARNNPNEVGAASVEYLQVFGYTAYAYLWARMAQVALEKHTEDDFYASKLGTARFYFARLLPRIESLSSSVKSGSESLYLLDAVQF
;
A
#
# COMPACT_ATOMS: atom_id res chain seq x y z
N LEU A 1 1.96 -11.41 1.21
CA LEU A 1 0.59 -10.88 1.00
C LEU A 1 -0.05 -10.56 2.33
N ASN A 2 -0.17 -11.52 3.25
CA ASN A 2 -0.74 -11.30 4.59
C ASN A 2 -0.17 -10.06 5.29
N ALA A 3 1.16 -9.94 5.37
CA ALA A 3 1.80 -8.75 5.95
C ALA A 3 1.37 -7.41 5.33
N ALA A 4 1.06 -7.36 4.04
CA ALA A 4 0.56 -6.14 3.40
C ALA A 4 -0.93 -5.87 3.73
N VAL A 5 -1.72 -6.93 3.87
CA VAL A 5 -3.12 -6.84 4.32
C VAL A 5 -3.19 -6.41 5.78
N ASP A 6 -2.37 -7.02 6.64
CA ASP A 6 -2.27 -6.68 8.06
C ASP A 6 -1.82 -5.22 8.22
N ASN A 7 -0.80 -4.79 7.46
CA ASN A 7 -0.36 -3.39 7.43
C ASN A 7 -1.49 -2.43 7.02
N LEU A 8 -2.27 -2.76 5.98
CA LEU A 8 -3.39 -1.93 5.54
C LEU A 8 -4.50 -1.87 6.58
N ASP A 9 -4.84 -2.99 7.22
CA ASP A 9 -5.89 -3.06 8.26
C ASP A 9 -5.49 -2.21 9.49
N GLU A 10 -4.27 -2.39 9.97
CA GLU A 10 -3.70 -1.59 11.05
C GLU A 10 -3.66 -0.09 10.70
N LEU A 11 -3.24 0.25 9.48
CA LEU A 11 -3.18 1.64 9.02
C LEU A 11 -4.57 2.27 8.96
N THR A 12 -5.56 1.51 8.48
CA THR A 12 -6.97 1.93 8.42
C THR A 12 -7.52 2.19 9.82
N ALA A 13 -7.33 1.24 10.73
CA ALA A 13 -7.78 1.37 12.11
C ALA A 13 -7.14 2.58 12.81
N TRP A 14 -5.82 2.76 12.63
CA TRP A 14 -5.08 3.89 13.17
C TRP A 14 -5.60 5.23 12.63
N LEU A 15 -5.82 5.34 11.32
CA LEU A 15 -6.31 6.57 10.71
C LEU A 15 -7.73 6.90 11.19
N LEU A 16 -8.62 5.91 11.27
CA LEU A 16 -9.98 6.10 11.77
C LEU A 16 -10.00 6.55 13.23
N ASP A 17 -9.11 6.02 14.07
CA ASP A 17 -9.01 6.45 15.47
C ASP A 17 -8.58 7.92 15.58
N ARG A 18 -7.55 8.35 14.85
CA ARG A 18 -7.10 9.75 14.85
C ARG A 18 -8.14 10.71 14.27
N ALA A 19 -8.81 10.29 13.20
CA ALA A 19 -9.82 11.10 12.53
C ALA A 19 -11.02 11.46 13.44
N ARG A 20 -11.30 10.66 14.48
CA ARG A 20 -12.35 10.97 15.47
C ARG A 20 -12.07 12.27 16.23
N ASN A 21 -10.80 12.56 16.48
CA ASN A 21 -10.37 13.71 17.27
C ASN A 21 -9.92 14.87 16.39
N ASN A 22 -9.42 14.59 15.19
CA ASN A 22 -8.91 15.59 14.26
C ASN A 22 -9.31 15.26 12.80
N PRO A 23 -10.30 15.94 12.23
CA PRO A 23 -10.73 15.71 10.84
C PRO A 23 -9.63 15.93 9.79
N ASN A 24 -8.60 16.76 10.09
CA ASN A 24 -7.50 17.02 9.16
C ASN A 24 -6.64 15.79 8.89
N GLU A 25 -6.66 14.79 9.78
CA GLU A 25 -5.91 13.53 9.62
C GLU A 25 -6.34 12.77 8.35
N VAL A 26 -7.63 12.81 8.02
CA VAL A 26 -8.16 12.14 6.80
C VAL A 26 -7.61 12.80 5.55
N GLY A 27 -7.61 14.13 5.50
CA GLY A 27 -7.07 14.89 4.36
C GLY A 27 -5.56 14.67 4.21
N ALA A 28 -4.83 14.77 5.32
CA ALA A 28 -3.38 14.58 5.37
C ALA A 28 -2.93 13.19 4.93
N ALA A 29 -3.70 12.14 5.23
CA ALA A 29 -3.35 10.76 4.89
C ALA A 29 -3.86 10.29 3.51
N SER A 30 -4.75 11.04 2.87
CA SER A 30 -5.58 10.56 1.76
C SER A 30 -4.79 9.95 0.60
N VAL A 31 -3.70 10.60 0.17
CA VAL A 31 -2.93 10.21 -1.02
C VAL A 31 -2.08 8.98 -0.72
N GLU A 32 -1.32 8.99 0.38
CA GLU A 32 -0.45 7.91 0.78
C GLU A 32 -1.27 6.66 1.15
N TYR A 33 -2.38 6.82 1.85
CA TYR A 33 -3.30 5.73 2.15
C TYR A 33 -3.86 5.09 0.87
N LEU A 34 -4.29 5.90 -0.11
CA LEU A 34 -4.75 5.39 -1.40
C LEU A 34 -3.66 4.58 -2.11
N GLN A 35 -2.40 5.02 -2.03
CA GLN A 35 -1.28 4.27 -2.58
C GLN A 35 -1.07 2.94 -1.84
N VAL A 36 -1.05 2.92 -0.51
CA VAL A 36 -0.92 1.68 0.29
C VAL A 36 -2.03 0.69 -0.07
N PHE A 37 -3.27 1.16 -0.15
CA PHE A 37 -4.41 0.36 -0.59
C PHE A 37 -4.18 -0.22 -1.99
N GLY A 38 -3.78 0.63 -2.94
CA GLY A 38 -3.49 0.24 -4.32
C GLY A 38 -2.40 -0.83 -4.41
N TYR A 39 -1.26 -0.63 -3.73
CA TYR A 39 -0.17 -1.62 -3.71
C TYR A 39 -0.64 -2.97 -3.15
N THR A 40 -1.43 -2.95 -2.08
CA THR A 40 -1.98 -4.16 -1.46
C THR A 40 -2.97 -4.88 -2.36
N ALA A 41 -3.87 -4.14 -3.03
CA ALA A 41 -4.84 -4.70 -3.97
C ALA A 41 -4.14 -5.35 -5.18
N TYR A 42 -3.12 -4.69 -5.74
CA TYR A 42 -2.33 -5.27 -6.83
C TYR A 42 -1.51 -6.49 -6.39
N ALA A 43 -0.98 -6.51 -5.16
CA ALA A 43 -0.33 -7.70 -4.62
C ALA A 43 -1.30 -8.90 -4.59
N TYR A 44 -2.56 -8.69 -4.19
CA TYR A 44 -3.59 -9.72 -4.24
C TYR A 44 -3.86 -10.21 -5.67
N LEU A 45 -4.00 -9.30 -6.64
CA LEU A 45 -4.21 -9.67 -8.05
C LEU A 45 -3.02 -10.44 -8.62
N TRP A 46 -1.79 -10.05 -8.31
CA TRP A 46 -0.58 -10.78 -8.70
C TRP A 46 -0.50 -12.16 -8.05
N ALA A 47 -0.87 -12.30 -6.77
CA ALA A 47 -0.92 -13.59 -6.10
C ALA A 47 -1.93 -14.54 -6.78
N ARG A 48 -3.11 -14.04 -7.14
CA ARG A 48 -4.11 -14.83 -7.88
C ARG A 48 -3.62 -15.27 -9.26
N MET A 49 -3.00 -14.37 -10.02
CA MET A 49 -2.41 -14.73 -11.31
C MET A 49 -1.27 -15.75 -11.16
N ALA A 50 -0.44 -15.61 -10.13
CA ALA A 50 0.64 -16.55 -9.85
C ALA A 50 0.12 -17.94 -9.48
N GLN A 51 -0.96 -18.03 -8.70
CA GLN A 51 -1.60 -19.30 -8.37
C GLN A 51 -2.03 -20.05 -9.65
N VAL A 52 -2.76 -19.38 -10.54
CA VAL A 52 -3.19 -19.97 -11.82
C VAL A 52 -1.99 -20.38 -12.69
N ALA A 53 -0.95 -19.54 -12.72
CA ALA A 53 0.26 -19.83 -13.49
C ALA A 53 1.04 -21.05 -12.97
N LEU A 54 1.03 -21.29 -11.65
CA LEU A 54 1.65 -22.48 -11.06
C LEU A 54 0.90 -23.77 -11.41
N GLU A 55 -0.43 -23.72 -11.49
CA GLU A 55 -1.28 -24.87 -11.83
C GLU A 55 -1.15 -25.31 -13.29
N LYS A 56 -0.76 -24.40 -14.20
CA LYS A 56 -0.76 -24.65 -15.65
C LYS A 56 0.49 -25.34 -16.20
N HIS A 57 1.44 -25.72 -15.34
CA HIS A 57 2.76 -26.30 -15.67
C HIS A 57 3.61 -25.44 -16.64
N THR A 58 4.89 -25.30 -16.30
CA THR A 58 5.77 -24.17 -16.69
C THR A 58 6.41 -24.24 -18.09
N GLU A 59 5.85 -24.98 -19.04
CA GLU A 59 6.43 -25.06 -20.41
C GLU A 59 6.01 -23.89 -21.32
N ASP A 60 5.07 -23.04 -20.87
CA ASP A 60 4.62 -21.86 -21.61
C ASP A 60 5.25 -20.57 -21.04
N ASP A 61 5.99 -19.86 -21.90
CA ASP A 61 6.67 -18.59 -21.63
C ASP A 61 5.74 -17.52 -21.01
N PHE A 62 4.45 -17.56 -21.32
CA PHE A 62 3.46 -16.64 -20.76
C PHE A 62 3.32 -16.82 -19.25
N TYR A 63 3.17 -18.06 -18.76
CA TYR A 63 3.01 -18.34 -17.34
C TYR A 63 4.32 -18.12 -16.58
N ALA A 64 5.47 -18.46 -17.19
CA ALA A 64 6.79 -18.13 -16.63
C ALA A 64 6.95 -16.61 -16.43
N SER A 65 6.54 -15.80 -17.42
CA SER A 65 6.57 -14.34 -17.34
C SER A 65 5.65 -13.77 -16.26
N LYS A 66 4.46 -14.36 -16.05
CA LYS A 66 3.55 -13.97 -14.96
C LYS A 66 4.18 -14.21 -13.59
N LEU A 67 4.82 -15.37 -13.38
CA LEU A 67 5.50 -15.69 -12.13
C LEU A 67 6.68 -14.75 -11.88
N GLY A 68 7.49 -14.47 -12.91
CA GLY A 68 8.60 -13.52 -12.83
C GLY A 68 8.12 -12.12 -12.43
N THR A 69 7.06 -11.62 -13.08
CA THR A 69 6.51 -10.29 -12.79
C THR A 69 5.91 -10.20 -11.39
N ALA A 70 5.19 -11.25 -10.94
CA ALA A 70 4.68 -11.30 -9.57
C ALA A 70 5.83 -11.22 -8.55
N ARG A 71 6.90 -12.02 -8.73
CA ARG A 71 8.08 -11.97 -7.85
C ARG A 71 8.72 -10.59 -7.81
N PHE A 72 8.87 -9.94 -8.97
CA PHE A 72 9.38 -8.56 -9.04
C PHE A 72 8.50 -7.58 -8.27
N TYR A 73 7.17 -7.64 -8.45
CA TYR A 73 6.23 -6.77 -7.77
C TYR A 73 6.36 -6.88 -6.26
N PHE A 74 6.34 -8.11 -5.73
CA PHE A 74 6.47 -8.37 -4.30
C PHE A 74 7.84 -7.95 -3.74
N ALA A 75 8.92 -8.09 -4.50
CA ALA A 75 10.27 -7.78 -4.03
C ALA A 75 10.66 -6.29 -4.17
N ARG A 76 10.10 -5.56 -5.14
CA ARG A 76 10.58 -4.21 -5.51
C ARG A 76 9.54 -3.11 -5.41
N LEU A 77 8.25 -3.44 -5.53
CA LEU A 77 7.17 -2.46 -5.50
C LEU A 77 6.41 -2.50 -4.19
N LEU A 78 6.01 -3.69 -3.74
CA LEU A 78 5.21 -3.85 -2.52
C LEU A 78 5.86 -3.25 -1.25
N PRO A 79 7.18 -3.34 -1.01
CA PRO A 79 7.78 -2.78 0.21
C PRO A 79 7.60 -1.25 0.37
N ARG A 80 7.25 -0.53 -0.69
CA ARG A 80 6.94 0.92 -0.62
C ARG A 80 5.79 1.25 0.32
N ILE A 81 4.91 0.27 0.61
CA ILE A 81 3.82 0.47 1.58
C ILE A 81 4.35 0.81 2.98
N GLU A 82 5.55 0.38 3.33
CA GLU A 82 6.14 0.62 4.65
C GLU A 82 6.44 2.11 4.85
N SER A 83 7.12 2.74 3.88
CA SER A 83 7.40 4.18 3.95
C SER A 83 6.13 5.01 3.85
N LEU A 84 5.18 4.61 2.99
CA LEU A 84 3.90 5.31 2.84
C LEU A 84 3.06 5.22 4.14
N SER A 85 3.04 4.05 4.78
CA SER A 85 2.39 3.87 6.08
C SER A 85 3.03 4.75 7.15
N SER A 86 4.36 4.89 7.14
CA SER A 86 5.06 5.79 8.05
C SER A 86 4.70 7.26 7.79
N SER A 87 4.56 7.67 6.54
CA SER A 87 4.10 9.03 6.20
C SER A 87 2.70 9.30 6.72
N VAL A 88 1.75 8.38 6.49
CA VAL A 88 0.39 8.47 7.07
C VAL A 88 0.45 8.56 8.60
N LYS A 89 1.29 7.73 9.23
CA LYS A 89 1.45 7.71 10.69
C LYS A 89 2.10 8.97 11.27
N SER A 90 2.70 9.83 10.44
CA SER A 90 3.24 11.13 10.85
C SER A 90 2.14 12.16 11.12
N GLY A 91 0.91 11.88 10.69
CA GLY A 91 -0.28 12.69 10.97
C GLY A 91 -0.26 14.06 10.29
N SER A 92 -1.27 14.87 10.60
CA SER A 92 -1.50 16.13 9.91
C SER A 92 -0.58 17.28 10.35
N GLU A 93 0.01 17.23 11.55
CA GLU A 93 0.68 18.36 12.20
C GLU A 93 1.69 19.06 11.29
N SER A 94 2.54 18.30 10.59
CA SER A 94 3.57 18.84 9.70
C SER A 94 3.03 19.70 8.55
N LEU A 95 1.77 19.49 8.14
CA LEU A 95 1.12 20.24 7.07
C LEU A 95 0.61 21.61 7.53
N TYR A 96 0.51 21.83 8.84
CA TYR A 96 -0.04 23.05 9.44
C TYR A 96 0.99 23.81 10.29
N LEU A 97 2.29 23.51 10.14
CA LEU A 97 3.36 24.20 10.86
C LEU A 97 3.65 25.61 10.34
N LEU A 98 3.24 25.92 9.12
CA LEU A 98 3.55 27.19 8.45
C LEU A 98 2.28 28.03 8.31
N ASP A 99 2.41 29.31 8.64
CA ASP A 99 1.40 30.32 8.32
C ASP A 99 1.42 30.64 6.82
N ALA A 100 0.31 31.13 6.29
CA ALA A 100 0.17 31.48 4.87
C ALA A 100 1.25 32.45 4.36
N VAL A 101 1.80 33.31 5.23
CA VAL A 101 2.87 34.28 4.87
C VAL A 101 4.26 33.65 4.75
N GLN A 102 4.41 32.38 5.13
CA GLN A 102 5.68 31.65 5.11
C GLN A 102 5.83 30.73 3.87
N PHE A 103 4.83 30.70 2.98
CA PHE A 103 4.84 29.99 1.69
C PHE A 103 5.21 30.92 0.54
#